data_AF-A0A1A3PGJ7-F1
#
_entry.id   AF-A0A1A3PGJ7-F1
#
_cell.length_a   1.000
_cell.length_b   1.000
_cell.length_c   1.000
_cell.angle_alpha   90.00
_cell.angle_beta   90.00
_cell.angle_gamma   90.00
#
_symmetry.space_group_name_H-M   'P 1'
#
loop_
_entity.id
_entity.type
_entity.pdbx_description
1 polymer ?
#
loop_
_entity_poly.entity_id
_entity_poly.type
_entity_poly.pdbx_seq_one_letter_code
_entity_poly.pdbx_strand_id
1 'polypeptide(L)'
;MQPVSIALMVAAGLLATSPVAAATSQTDLADWLSKAAVPIEAIHKAENDAYAIIARPGHIDDAKLKTSCDQLHNANEALRNVMPTPNPQLTAEVQQAIDHFDSATESCSEYFFEADSDAKLNDFWSHSRDAEQHLSSADTVLIALVPAK
;
A
#
# COMPACT_ATOMS: atom_id res chain seq x y z
N MET A 1 -38.33 35.98 -51.79
CA MET A 1 -36.98 35.70 -51.27
C MET A 1 -37.12 35.54 -49.75
N GLN A 2 -37.09 34.30 -49.26
CA GLN A 2 -37.29 33.96 -47.84
C GLN A 2 -35.92 33.76 -47.16
N PRO A 3 -35.77 34.09 -45.86
CA PRO A 3 -34.53 33.83 -45.13
C PRO A 3 -34.44 32.35 -44.72
N VAL A 4 -33.25 31.77 -44.89
CA VAL A 4 -32.90 30.42 -44.42
C VAL A 4 -32.43 30.53 -42.97
N SER A 5 -33.17 29.93 -42.05
CA SER A 5 -32.77 29.77 -40.66
C SER A 5 -31.77 28.62 -40.53
N ILE A 6 -30.57 28.90 -40.02
CA ILE A 6 -29.59 27.90 -39.59
C ILE A 6 -29.89 27.55 -38.14
N ALA A 7 -30.42 26.35 -37.89
CA ALA A 7 -30.57 25.82 -36.55
C ALA A 7 -29.23 25.20 -36.09
N LEU A 8 -28.58 25.83 -35.10
CA LEU A 8 -27.51 25.21 -34.32
C LEU A 8 -28.12 24.10 -33.46
N MET A 9 -27.79 22.84 -33.75
CA MET A 9 -27.96 21.77 -32.77
C MET A 9 -26.76 21.81 -31.82
N VAL A 10 -26.96 22.35 -30.61
CA VAL A 10 -26.07 22.10 -29.49
C VAL A 10 -26.43 20.73 -28.93
N ALA A 11 -25.67 19.70 -29.30
CA ALA A 11 -25.73 18.41 -28.64
C ALA A 11 -25.14 18.56 -27.23
N ALA A 12 -25.98 18.90 -26.26
CA ALA A 12 -25.68 18.73 -24.85
C ALA A 12 -25.63 17.23 -24.56
N GLY A 13 -24.46 16.62 -24.74
CA GLY A 13 -24.19 15.28 -24.24
C GLY A 13 -24.24 15.31 -22.71
N LEU A 14 -25.37 14.93 -22.12
CA LEU A 14 -25.42 14.57 -20.72
C LEU A 14 -24.46 13.40 -20.52
N LEU A 15 -23.36 13.66 -19.83
CA LEU A 15 -22.55 12.62 -19.19
C LEU A 15 -23.41 12.00 -18.09
N ALA A 16 -24.26 11.05 -18.47
CA ALA A 16 -24.89 10.15 -17.54
C ALA A 16 -23.78 9.23 -16.99
N THR A 17 -23.20 9.62 -15.86
CA THR A 17 -22.42 8.70 -15.03
C THR A 17 -23.34 7.55 -14.68
N SER A 18 -23.15 6.41 -15.34
CA SER A 18 -24.03 5.26 -15.18
C SER A 18 -23.88 4.72 -13.76
N PRO A 19 -24.95 4.66 -12.95
CA PRO A 19 -24.86 4.20 -11.55
C PRO A 19 -24.34 2.76 -11.42
N VAL A 20 -24.42 1.98 -12.50
CA VAL A 20 -23.88 0.62 -12.59
C VAL A 20 -22.35 0.61 -12.50
N ALA A 21 -21.65 1.55 -13.15
CA ALA A 21 -20.18 1.59 -13.16
C ALA A 21 -19.61 1.98 -11.77
N ALA A 22 -20.30 2.89 -11.07
CA ALA A 22 -19.93 3.24 -9.70
C ALA A 22 -20.13 2.07 -8.72
N ALA A 23 -21.24 1.31 -8.86
CA ALA A 23 -21.53 0.16 -8.02
C ALA A 23 -20.55 -1.02 -8.23
N THR A 24 -20.08 -1.26 -9.47
CA THR A 24 -19.05 -2.26 -9.76
C THR A 24 -17.71 -1.87 -9.14
N SER A 25 -17.27 -0.61 -9.29
CA SER A 25 -16.01 -0.14 -8.71
C SER A 25 -15.98 -0.20 -7.18
N GLN A 26 -17.12 0.03 -6.52
CA GLN A 26 -17.22 -0.09 -5.07
C GLN A 26 -17.16 -1.56 -4.58
N THR A 27 -17.73 -2.49 -5.34
CA THR A 27 -17.65 -3.94 -5.05
C THR A 27 -16.23 -4.44 -5.24
N ASP A 28 -15.57 -4.05 -6.32
CA ASP A 28 -14.18 -4.42 -6.60
C ASP A 28 -13.23 -3.90 -5.51
N LEU A 29 -13.47 -2.68 -5.00
CA LEU A 29 -12.67 -2.09 -3.91
C LEU A 29 -12.85 -2.86 -2.60
N ALA A 30 -14.09 -3.22 -2.24
CA ALA A 30 -14.37 -3.99 -1.03
C ALA A 30 -13.72 -5.39 -1.08
N ASP A 31 -13.79 -6.05 -2.24
CA ASP A 31 -13.16 -7.36 -2.45
C ASP A 31 -11.63 -7.27 -2.39
N TRP A 32 -11.04 -6.20 -2.94
CA TRP A 32 -9.60 -5.96 -2.83
C TRP A 32 -9.18 -5.73 -1.38
N LEU A 33 -9.90 -4.85 -0.65
CA LEU A 33 -9.63 -4.57 0.77
C LEU A 33 -9.68 -5.84 1.63
N SER A 34 -10.67 -6.70 1.39
CA SER A 34 -10.78 -7.97 2.13
C SER A 34 -9.58 -8.89 1.89
N LYS A 35 -8.98 -8.86 0.69
CA LYS A 35 -7.79 -9.66 0.36
C LYS A 35 -6.51 -9.03 0.90
N ALA A 36 -6.41 -7.70 0.87
CA ALA A 36 -5.26 -6.93 1.33
C ALA A 36 -5.14 -6.83 2.86
N ALA A 37 -6.25 -6.95 3.60
CA ALA A 37 -6.24 -6.82 5.06
C ALA A 37 -5.32 -7.84 5.76
N VAL A 38 -5.34 -9.10 5.32
CA VAL A 38 -4.52 -10.18 5.91
C VAL A 38 -3.02 -9.91 5.77
N PRO A 39 -2.48 -9.62 4.56
CA PRO A 39 -1.05 -9.31 4.44
C PRO A 39 -0.67 -7.99 5.12
N ILE A 40 -1.53 -6.96 5.14
CA ILE A 40 -1.24 -5.71 5.88
C ILE A 40 -1.13 -5.97 7.38
N GLU A 41 -2.05 -6.74 7.98
CA GLU A 41 -1.96 -7.13 9.40
C GLU A 41 -0.67 -7.92 9.67
N ALA A 42 -0.29 -8.83 8.77
CA ALA A 42 0.92 -9.62 8.90
C ALA A 42 2.21 -8.77 8.79
N ILE A 43 2.22 -7.76 7.90
CA ILE A 43 3.30 -6.75 7.80
C ILE A 43 3.45 -6.02 9.13
N HIS A 44 2.36 -5.43 9.65
CA HIS A 44 2.40 -4.69 10.92
C HIS A 44 2.84 -5.55 12.08
N LYS A 45 2.41 -6.81 12.13
CA LYS A 45 2.85 -7.75 13.16
C LYS A 45 4.35 -8.01 13.07
N ALA A 46 4.86 -8.34 11.88
CA ALA A 46 6.27 -8.66 11.67
C ALA A 46 7.19 -7.47 11.95
N GLU A 47 6.78 -6.27 11.52
CA GLU A 47 7.48 -5.01 11.78
C GLU A 47 7.55 -4.71 13.29
N ASN A 48 6.42 -4.79 13.99
CA ASN A 48 6.37 -4.58 15.44
C ASN A 48 7.23 -5.60 16.21
N ASP A 49 7.23 -6.86 15.79
CA ASP A 49 8.08 -7.90 16.38
C ASP A 49 9.57 -7.59 16.15
N ALA A 50 9.95 -7.17 14.94
CA ALA A 50 11.32 -6.76 14.62
C ALA A 50 11.76 -5.56 15.46
N TYR A 51 10.93 -4.52 15.54
CA TYR A 51 11.19 -3.34 16.37
C TYR A 51 11.35 -3.67 17.85
N ALA A 52 10.51 -4.55 18.39
CA ALA A 52 10.61 -4.96 19.79
C ALA A 52 11.89 -5.73 20.10
N ILE A 53 12.47 -6.42 19.10
CA ILE A 53 13.75 -7.10 19.22
C ILE A 53 14.90 -6.09 19.14
N ILE A 54 14.89 -5.20 18.14
CA ILE A 54 15.94 -4.20 17.90
C ILE A 54 16.01 -3.18 19.05
N ALA A 55 14.87 -2.72 19.58
CA ALA A 55 14.82 -1.72 20.64
C ALA A 55 15.16 -2.28 22.03
N ARG A 56 15.32 -3.61 22.17
CA ARG A 56 15.64 -4.23 23.46
C ARG A 56 17.08 -3.89 23.86
N PRO A 57 17.31 -3.38 25.08
CA PRO A 57 18.66 -3.17 25.57
C PRO A 57 19.44 -4.48 25.67
N GLY A 58 20.67 -4.50 25.16
CA GLY A 58 21.56 -5.66 25.24
C GLY A 58 21.75 -6.35 23.89
N HIS A 59 21.85 -7.67 23.91
CA HIS A 59 22.07 -8.48 22.71
C HIS A 59 20.77 -8.66 21.92
N ILE A 60 20.83 -8.41 20.62
CA ILE A 60 19.76 -8.70 19.66
C ILE A 60 19.63 -10.22 19.53
N ASP A 61 18.41 -10.73 19.61
CA ASP A 61 18.12 -12.14 19.38
C ASP A 61 18.04 -12.38 17.87
N ASP A 62 19.19 -12.68 17.25
CA ASP A 62 19.34 -12.80 15.79
C ASP A 62 18.36 -13.79 15.17
N ALA A 63 18.10 -14.91 15.85
CA ALA A 63 17.19 -15.95 15.35
C ALA A 63 15.73 -15.42 15.28
N LYS A 64 15.30 -14.68 16.30
CA LYS A 64 13.99 -14.03 16.29
C LYS A 64 13.93 -12.89 15.28
N LEU A 65 14.98 -12.06 15.20
CA LEU A 65 15.00 -10.96 14.24
C LEU A 65 14.92 -11.50 12.81
N LYS A 66 15.69 -12.54 12.49
CA LYS A 66 15.63 -13.18 11.17
C LYS A 66 14.24 -13.70 10.87
N THR A 67 13.58 -14.33 11.85
CA THR A 67 12.21 -14.81 11.71
C THR A 67 11.25 -13.65 11.39
N SER A 68 11.40 -12.50 12.05
CA SER A 68 10.60 -11.31 11.75
C SER A 68 10.90 -10.72 10.37
N CYS A 69 12.17 -10.66 9.94
CA CYS A 69 12.53 -10.23 8.58
C CYS A 69 11.88 -11.15 7.53
N ASP A 70 11.98 -12.48 7.70
CA ASP A 70 11.38 -13.45 6.79
C ASP A 70 9.83 -13.31 6.76
N GLN A 71 9.20 -13.06 7.91
CA GLN A 71 7.75 -12.83 7.99
C GLN A 71 7.33 -11.55 7.27
N LEU A 72 8.09 -10.46 7.44
CA LEU A 72 7.84 -9.20 6.75
C LEU A 72 7.96 -9.37 5.23
N HIS A 73 9.01 -10.05 4.75
CA HIS A 73 9.18 -10.37 3.32
C HIS A 73 7.94 -11.08 2.76
N ASN A 74 7.56 -12.18 3.41
CA ASN A 74 6.47 -13.02 2.93
C ASN A 74 5.12 -12.30 2.95
N ALA A 75 4.88 -11.47 3.97
CA ALA A 75 3.67 -10.66 4.07
C ALA A 75 3.65 -9.56 2.99
N ASN A 76 4.78 -8.93 2.72
CA ASN A 76 4.93 -7.94 1.64
C ASN A 76 4.70 -8.55 0.26
N GLU A 77 5.25 -9.74 0.01
CA GLU A 77 5.00 -10.49 -1.23
C GLU A 77 3.52 -10.91 -1.35
N ALA A 78 2.88 -11.30 -0.25
CA ALA A 78 1.45 -11.57 -0.25
C ALA A 78 0.60 -10.32 -0.56
N LEU A 79 1.01 -9.13 -0.10
CA LEU A 79 0.38 -7.86 -0.48
C LEU A 79 0.62 -7.54 -1.96
N ARG A 80 1.84 -7.74 -2.46
CA ARG A 80 2.18 -7.57 -3.89
C ARG A 80 1.31 -8.45 -4.80
N ASN A 81 1.00 -9.66 -4.37
CA ASN A 81 0.16 -10.61 -5.12
C ASN A 81 -1.32 -10.21 -5.23
N VAL A 82 -1.79 -9.24 -4.44
CA VAL A 82 -3.17 -8.71 -4.55
C VAL A 82 -3.23 -7.39 -5.32
N MET A 83 -2.12 -6.93 -5.89
CA MET A 83 -2.06 -5.74 -6.74
C MET A 83 -2.44 -6.05 -8.21
N PRO A 84 -2.89 -5.05 -9.00
CA PRO A 84 -3.17 -3.67 -8.61
C PRO A 84 -4.49 -3.54 -7.87
N THR A 85 -4.70 -2.38 -7.24
CA THR A 85 -6.01 -2.05 -6.66
C THR A 85 -6.95 -1.54 -7.77
N PRO A 86 -8.28 -1.55 -7.58
CA PRO A 86 -9.22 -0.99 -8.55
C PRO A 86 -9.10 0.54 -8.75
N ASN A 87 -8.40 1.24 -7.86
CA ASN A 87 -8.15 2.68 -7.97
C ASN A 87 -6.67 2.96 -8.30
N PRO A 88 -6.35 3.74 -9.35
CA PRO A 88 -4.96 3.97 -9.74
C PRO A 88 -4.15 4.78 -8.73
N GLN A 89 -4.78 5.71 -8.00
CA GLN A 89 -4.11 6.49 -6.96
C GLN A 89 -3.79 5.61 -5.75
N LEU A 90 -4.75 4.77 -5.33
CA LEU A 90 -4.52 3.78 -4.27
C LEU A 90 -3.43 2.78 -4.68
N THR A 91 -3.41 2.36 -5.95
CA THR A 91 -2.36 1.51 -6.50
C THR A 91 -0.97 2.15 -6.37
N ALA A 92 -0.85 3.44 -6.65
CA ALA A 92 0.42 4.14 -6.52
C ALA A 92 0.94 4.13 -5.07
N GLU A 93 0.09 4.50 -4.11
CA GLU A 93 0.48 4.53 -2.70
C GLU A 93 0.82 3.14 -2.15
N VAL A 94 -0.03 2.12 -2.41
CA VAL A 94 0.23 0.77 -1.94
C VAL A 94 1.48 0.18 -2.60
N GLN A 95 1.75 0.49 -3.87
CA GLN A 95 2.97 0.05 -4.54
C GLN A 95 4.23 0.68 -3.92
N GLN A 96 4.20 1.97 -3.58
CA GLN A 96 5.31 2.62 -2.87
C GLN A 96 5.53 2.01 -1.49
N ALA A 97 4.45 1.71 -0.74
CA ALA A 97 4.57 1.00 0.54
C ALA A 97 5.24 -0.36 0.37
N ILE A 98 4.80 -1.16 -0.62
CA ILE A 98 5.40 -2.46 -0.92
C ILE A 98 6.89 -2.33 -1.25
N ASP A 99 7.27 -1.37 -2.08
CA ASP A 99 8.67 -1.19 -2.50
C ASP A 99 9.55 -0.76 -1.32
N HIS A 100 9.04 0.08 -0.42
CA HIS A 100 9.75 0.43 0.80
C HIS A 100 9.84 -0.73 1.82
N PHE A 101 8.81 -1.55 1.98
CA PHE A 101 8.91 -2.77 2.79
C PHE A 101 9.89 -3.79 2.21
N ASP A 102 10.04 -3.83 0.88
CA ASP A 102 11.03 -4.68 0.22
C ASP A 102 12.45 -4.22 0.58
N SER A 103 12.75 -2.92 0.44
CA SER A 103 14.02 -2.33 0.88
C SER A 103 14.26 -2.49 2.39
N ALA A 104 13.22 -2.36 3.22
CA ALA A 104 13.32 -2.61 4.65
C ALA A 104 13.73 -4.06 4.93
N THR A 105 13.11 -5.02 4.25
CA THR A 105 13.38 -6.44 4.45
C THR A 105 14.77 -6.84 3.95
N GLU A 106 15.23 -6.24 2.86
CA GLU A 106 16.61 -6.38 2.37
C GLU A 106 17.60 -5.91 3.44
N SER A 107 17.45 -4.68 3.96
CA SER A 107 18.31 -4.16 5.04
C SER A 107 18.25 -5.01 6.32
N CYS A 108 17.05 -5.49 6.68
CA CYS A 108 16.86 -6.41 7.81
C CYS A 108 17.65 -7.72 7.62
N SER A 109 17.74 -8.21 6.39
CA SER A 109 18.48 -9.42 6.05
C SER A 109 20.00 -9.18 5.98
N GLU A 110 20.42 -8.03 5.47
CA GLU A 110 21.83 -7.64 5.37
C GLU A 110 22.50 -7.45 6.73
N TYR A 111 21.73 -7.12 7.77
CA TYR A 111 22.18 -7.09 9.17
C TYR A 111 23.01 -8.32 9.58
N PHE A 112 22.65 -9.50 9.08
CA PHE A 112 23.29 -10.77 9.47
C PHE A 112 24.61 -11.07 8.75
N PHE A 113 24.96 -10.30 7.72
CA PHE A 113 26.09 -10.60 6.83
C PHE A 113 27.09 -9.45 6.70
N GLU A 114 26.66 -8.22 6.94
CA GLU A 114 27.47 -7.01 6.77
C GLU A 114 28.26 -6.65 8.03
N ALA A 115 29.47 -6.09 7.82
CA ALA A 115 30.34 -5.66 8.91
C ALA A 115 29.81 -4.40 9.65
N ASP A 116 28.94 -3.61 9.01
CA ASP A 116 28.26 -2.44 9.58
C ASP A 116 26.77 -2.74 9.80
N SER A 117 26.51 -3.72 10.65
CA SER A 117 25.17 -4.24 10.93
C SER A 117 24.23 -3.17 11.51
N ASP A 118 24.74 -2.23 12.30
CA ASP A 118 23.92 -1.18 12.92
C ASP A 118 23.37 -0.18 11.89
N ALA A 119 24.15 0.14 10.85
CA ALA A 119 23.67 0.96 9.74
C ALA A 119 22.48 0.30 9.02
N LYS A 120 22.52 -1.03 8.84
CA LYS A 120 21.43 -1.79 8.21
C LYS A 120 20.15 -1.79 9.03
N LEU A 121 20.24 -1.80 10.35
CA LEU A 121 19.06 -1.62 11.20
C LEU A 121 18.49 -0.20 11.04
N ASN A 122 19.32 0.83 10.95
CA ASN A 122 18.84 2.20 10.70
C ASN A 122 18.14 2.33 9.33
N ASP A 123 18.67 1.68 8.29
CA ASP A 123 18.03 1.62 6.97
C ASP A 123 16.68 0.89 7.03
N PHE A 124 16.61 -0.24 7.74
CA PHE A 124 15.36 -0.95 8.02
C PHE A 124 14.31 -0.03 8.65
N TRP A 125 14.68 0.71 9.71
CA TRP A 125 13.78 1.68 10.36
C TRP A 125 13.34 2.80 9.40
N SER A 126 14.25 3.33 8.59
CA SER A 126 13.91 4.42 7.66
C SER A 126 12.93 3.96 6.59
N HIS A 127 13.21 2.83 5.94
CA HIS A 127 12.36 2.30 4.89
C HIS A 127 10.98 1.87 5.42
N SER A 128 10.93 1.26 6.61
CA SER A 128 9.66 0.86 7.22
C SER A 128 8.79 2.08 7.56
N ARG A 129 9.38 3.16 8.07
CA ARG A 129 8.67 4.43 8.29
C ARG A 129 8.13 5.02 6.97
N ASP A 130 8.93 5.01 5.92
CA ASP A 130 8.52 5.53 4.61
C ASP A 130 7.38 4.67 4.02
N ALA A 131 7.42 3.34 4.22
CA ALA A 131 6.34 2.43 3.85
C ALA A 131 5.03 2.74 4.59
N GLU A 132 5.08 2.92 5.91
CA GLU A 132 3.93 3.28 6.74
C GLU A 132 3.34 4.65 6.34
N GLN A 133 4.18 5.60 5.91
CA GLN A 133 3.69 6.88 5.39
C GLN A 133 2.86 6.70 4.11
N HIS A 134 3.26 5.77 3.24
CA HIS A 134 2.50 5.43 2.04
C HIS A 134 1.22 4.66 2.36
N LEU A 135 1.23 3.75 3.35
CA LEU A 135 -0.01 3.14 3.84
C LEU A 135 -0.98 4.18 4.43
N SER A 136 -0.49 5.16 5.19
CA SER A 136 -1.33 6.26 5.70
C SER A 136 -1.87 7.16 4.57
N SER A 137 -1.10 7.36 3.51
CA SER A 137 -1.57 8.05 2.30
C SER A 137 -2.64 7.24 1.58
N ALA A 138 -2.47 5.91 1.48
CA ALA A 138 -3.47 4.99 0.94
C ALA A 138 -4.79 5.04 1.72
N ASP A 139 -4.75 5.10 3.06
CA ASP A 139 -5.93 5.29 3.91
C ASP A 139 -6.66 6.60 3.60
N THR A 140 -5.91 7.67 3.34
CA THR A 140 -6.50 8.97 2.94
C THR A 140 -7.23 8.86 1.60
N VAL A 141 -6.67 8.11 0.65
CA VAL A 141 -7.34 7.80 -0.62
C VAL A 141 -8.61 6.99 -0.37
N LEU A 142 -8.55 5.95 0.45
CA LEU A 142 -9.71 5.12 0.79
C LEU A 142 -10.85 5.93 1.41
N ILE A 143 -10.55 6.83 2.36
CA ILE A 143 -11.55 7.71 2.99
C ILE A 143 -12.24 8.58 1.93
N ALA A 144 -11.48 9.12 0.97
CA ALA A 144 -12.02 9.95 -0.10
C ALA A 144 -12.91 9.16 -1.10
N LEU A 145 -12.75 7.83 -1.17
CA LEU A 145 -13.55 6.95 -2.03
C LEU A 145 -14.87 6.52 -1.38
N VAL A 146 -15.05 6.71 -0.06
CA VAL A 146 -16.32 6.42 0.60
C VAL A 146 -17.33 7.53 0.28
N PRO A 147 -18.51 7.21 -0.31
CA PRO A 147 -19.52 8.21 -0.60
C PRO A 147 -19.96 8.96 0.66
N ALA A 148 -20.07 10.29 0.57
CA ALA A 148 -20.73 11.08 1.62
C ALA A 148 -22.17 10.57 1.80
N LYS A 149 -22.56 10.31 3.05
CA LYS A 149 -23.91 9.88 3.41
C LYS A 149 -24.95 10.96 3.18
#